data_AF-A0A496A2E2-F1
#
_entry.id   AF-A0A496A2E2-F1
#
_cell.length_a   1.000
_cell.length_b   1.000
_cell.length_c   1.000
_cell.angle_alpha   90.00
_cell.angle_beta   90.00
_cell.angle_gamma   90.00
#
_symmetry.space_group_name_H-M   'P 1'
#
loop_
_entity.id
_entity.type
_entity.pdbx_description
1 polymer ?
#
loop_
_entity_poly.entity_id
_entity_poly.type
_entity_poly.pdbx_seq_one_letter_code
_entity_poly.pdbx_strand_id
1 'polypeptide(L)'
;MRTRVFKNNKTVFIYAMFAFLVTAPAFGATEIESGTQSGISESHPDEAAAAVKMAAEYEADHTTNNILWFTAGLATSAVCVLGGCIGAELTYMVTESTFDYDYHDHPPEGHTCLGVSVPSVTEIRFLGTFSGAAACSGLSFLGIYHAKPSKPPPEKFIGKSPEYVKSYLSAYTSKARSNRIKSAVAGAVTGCGIVLFIGTQYL
;
A
#
# COMPACT_ATOMS: atom_id res chain seq x y z
N MET A 1 -38.89 21.27 4.83
CA MET A 1 -37.48 21.72 4.91
C MET A 1 -36.56 20.51 4.71
N ARG A 2 -36.14 20.24 3.48
CA ARG A 2 -35.14 19.21 3.13
C ARG A 2 -34.03 19.91 2.34
N THR A 3 -32.82 19.34 2.35
CA THR A 3 -31.69 19.57 1.41
C THR A 3 -30.57 20.58 1.72
N ARG A 4 -30.20 20.87 2.98
CA ARG A 4 -28.92 21.58 3.25
C ARG A 4 -27.77 20.74 3.83
N VAL A 5 -27.95 19.45 4.08
CA VAL A 5 -26.93 18.62 4.75
C VAL A 5 -25.86 18.07 3.78
N PHE A 6 -26.15 17.96 2.48
CA PHE A 6 -25.24 17.32 1.52
C PHE A 6 -24.04 18.17 1.05
N LYS A 7 -23.93 19.46 1.41
CA LYS A 7 -22.87 20.33 0.88
C LYS A 7 -21.48 20.09 1.51
N ASN A 8 -21.41 19.40 2.66
CA ASN A 8 -20.13 19.14 3.37
C ASN A 8 -19.44 17.82 2.99
N ASN A 9 -20.04 16.97 2.16
CA ASN A 9 -19.50 15.65 1.86
C ASN A 9 -18.19 15.71 1.03
N LYS A 10 -18.02 16.78 0.23
CA LYS A 10 -16.77 17.01 -0.51
C LYS A 10 -15.57 17.26 0.41
N THR A 11 -15.79 17.96 1.52
CA THR A 11 -14.73 18.32 2.46
C THR A 11 -14.24 17.10 3.23
N VAL A 12 -15.14 16.20 3.64
CA VAL A 12 -14.79 14.92 4.29
C VAL A 12 -14.00 14.02 3.34
N PHE A 13 -14.40 13.95 2.07
CA PHE A 13 -13.68 13.21 1.04
C PHE A 13 -12.26 13.76 0.80
N ILE A 14 -12.11 15.10 0.78
CA ILE A 14 -10.80 15.76 0.66
C ILE A 14 -9.92 15.46 1.87
N TYR A 15 -10.45 15.49 3.10
CA TYR A 15 -9.67 15.17 4.30
C TYR A 15 -9.28 13.69 4.37
N ALA A 16 -10.16 12.77 3.96
CA ALA A 16 -9.84 11.33 3.88
C ALA A 16 -8.75 11.06 2.83
N MET A 17 -8.82 11.69 1.65
CA MET A 17 -7.75 11.64 0.65
C MET A 17 -6.45 12.23 1.18
N PHE A 18 -6.48 13.37 1.89
CA PHE A 18 -5.28 13.98 2.48
C PHE A 18 -4.66 13.11 3.57
N ALA A 19 -5.45 12.51 4.46
CA ALA A 19 -4.94 11.61 5.50
C ALA A 19 -4.25 10.36 4.89
N PHE A 20 -4.79 9.84 3.79
CA PHE A 20 -4.20 8.73 3.05
C PHE A 20 -2.93 9.15 2.29
N LEU A 21 -2.93 10.35 1.68
CA LEU A 21 -1.77 10.95 1.02
C LEU A 21 -0.64 11.32 1.98
N VAL A 22 -0.94 11.63 3.25
CA VAL A 22 0.05 11.96 4.27
C VAL A 22 0.65 10.71 4.91
N THR A 23 -0.09 9.60 4.97
CA THR A 23 0.41 8.32 5.53
C THR A 23 1.18 7.48 4.51
N ALA A 24 0.85 7.57 3.22
CA ALA A 24 1.57 6.86 2.13
C ALA A 24 3.08 7.18 2.02
N PRO A 25 3.56 8.43 2.15
CA PRO A 25 4.99 8.74 2.01
C PRO A 25 5.81 8.40 3.27
N ALA A 26 5.20 8.25 4.44
CA ALA A 26 5.92 7.98 5.69
C ALA A 26 6.67 6.64 5.69
N PHE A 27 6.24 5.67 4.86
CA PHE A 27 6.90 4.36 4.72
C PHE A 27 7.79 4.22 3.48
N GLY A 28 7.78 5.19 2.56
CA GLY A 28 8.47 5.07 1.27
C GLY A 28 9.52 6.14 0.97
N ALA A 29 9.41 7.34 1.55
CA ALA A 29 10.26 8.46 1.15
C ALA A 29 11.55 8.61 1.97
N THR A 30 11.63 8.06 3.19
CA THR A 30 12.76 8.32 4.10
C THR A 30 13.99 7.44 3.85
N GLU A 31 13.91 6.41 3.00
CA GLU A 31 15.06 5.54 2.68
C GLU A 31 15.45 5.47 1.20
N ILE A 32 14.73 6.15 0.29
CA ILE A 32 15.12 6.16 -1.15
C ILE A 32 16.29 7.12 -1.42
N GLU A 33 16.61 8.04 -0.49
CA GLU A 33 17.65 9.07 -0.73
C GLU A 33 19.03 8.82 -0.09
N SER A 34 19.26 7.84 0.79
CA SER A 34 20.52 7.78 1.57
C SER A 34 21.41 6.54 1.40
N GLY A 35 21.12 5.67 0.43
CA GLY A 35 21.99 4.52 0.14
C GLY A 35 23.30 4.84 -0.60
N THR A 36 23.44 6.04 -1.15
CA THR A 36 24.60 6.44 -2.00
C THR A 36 25.55 7.43 -1.32
N GLN A 37 25.60 7.44 0.02
CA GLN A 37 26.73 7.99 0.78
C GLN A 37 27.35 6.92 1.68
N SER A 38 27.66 5.75 1.11
CA SER A 38 28.82 5.00 1.62
C SER A 38 30.01 5.92 1.43
N GLY A 39 30.58 6.42 2.52
CA GLY A 39 31.77 7.29 2.51
C GLY A 39 32.74 6.86 1.43
N ILE A 40 32.79 7.65 0.36
CA ILE A 40 33.80 7.52 -0.66
C ILE A 40 35.07 8.01 0.03
N SER A 41 35.77 7.05 0.63
CA SER A 41 37.22 7.16 0.76
C SER A 41 37.71 7.51 -0.64
N GLU A 42 38.25 8.72 -0.79
CA GLU A 42 38.80 9.34 -2.01
C GLU A 42 40.03 8.59 -2.57
N SER A 43 40.12 7.28 -2.35
CA SER A 43 40.95 6.43 -3.19
C SER A 43 40.23 6.34 -4.53
N HIS A 44 40.80 6.97 -5.56
CA HIS A 44 40.45 6.76 -6.96
C HIS A 44 40.17 5.26 -7.15
N PRO A 45 38.90 4.85 -7.34
CA PRO A 45 38.63 3.44 -7.59
C PRO A 45 39.35 3.12 -8.89
N ASP A 46 40.22 2.11 -8.84
CA ASP A 46 40.82 1.56 -10.05
C ASP A 46 39.70 1.37 -11.07
N GLU A 47 39.89 1.89 -12.28
CA GLU A 47 38.88 1.97 -13.34
C GLU A 47 38.18 0.60 -13.57
N ALA A 48 38.94 -0.48 -13.35
CA ALA A 48 38.47 -1.86 -13.38
C ALA A 48 37.38 -2.17 -12.33
N ALA A 49 37.51 -1.68 -11.09
CA ALA A 49 36.53 -1.89 -10.03
C ALA A 49 35.21 -1.16 -10.30
N ALA A 50 35.28 0.05 -10.88
CA ALA A 50 34.10 0.80 -11.28
C ALA A 50 33.34 0.09 -12.43
N ALA A 51 34.07 -0.40 -13.43
CA ALA A 51 33.49 -1.18 -14.54
C ALA A 51 32.80 -2.47 -14.06
N VAL A 52 33.43 -3.18 -13.11
CA VAL A 52 32.85 -4.38 -12.47
C VAL A 52 31.53 -4.07 -11.77
N LYS A 53 31.48 -2.97 -10.99
CA LYS A 53 30.27 -2.56 -10.28
C LYS A 53 29.15 -2.20 -11.27
N MET A 54 29.45 -1.43 -12.31
CA MET A 54 28.47 -1.01 -13.30
C MET A 54 27.87 -2.21 -14.06
N ALA A 55 28.70 -3.18 -14.46
CA ALA A 55 28.25 -4.41 -15.10
C ALA A 55 27.34 -5.25 -14.19
N ALA A 56 27.69 -5.35 -12.90
CA ALA A 56 26.90 -6.08 -11.91
C ALA A 56 25.51 -5.43 -11.69
N GLU A 57 25.43 -4.10 -11.63
CA GLU A 57 24.17 -3.37 -11.51
C GLU A 57 23.28 -3.55 -12.74
N TYR A 58 23.86 -3.46 -13.94
CA TYR A 58 23.14 -3.67 -15.20
C TYR A 58 22.55 -5.09 -15.29
N GLU A 59 23.34 -6.11 -14.94
CA GLU A 59 22.87 -7.49 -14.96
C GLU A 59 21.79 -7.76 -13.89
N ALA A 60 21.94 -7.18 -12.70
CA ALA A 60 20.95 -7.29 -11.64
C ALA A 60 19.60 -6.68 -12.05
N ASP A 61 19.62 -5.55 -12.76
CA ASP A 61 18.42 -4.89 -13.29
C ASP A 61 17.73 -5.79 -14.33
N HIS A 62 18.48 -6.38 -15.26
CA HIS A 62 17.90 -7.23 -16.28
C HIS A 62 17.36 -8.57 -15.72
N THR A 63 17.95 -9.06 -14.62
CA THR A 63 17.55 -10.32 -13.97
C THR A 63 16.34 -10.15 -13.05
N THR A 64 16.08 -8.94 -12.53
CA THR A 64 14.92 -8.71 -11.68
C THR A 64 13.65 -8.70 -12.53
N ASN A 65 12.85 -9.77 -12.41
CA ASN A 65 11.65 -9.93 -13.22
C ASN A 65 10.58 -8.90 -12.82
N ASN A 66 10.41 -7.84 -13.61
CA ASN A 66 9.40 -6.81 -13.39
C ASN A 66 7.97 -7.36 -13.41
N ILE A 67 7.72 -8.43 -14.18
CA ILE A 67 6.41 -9.07 -14.26
C ILE A 67 6.06 -9.70 -12.91
N LEU A 68 7.01 -10.37 -12.25
CA LEU A 68 6.77 -10.98 -10.93
C LEU A 68 6.30 -9.94 -9.91
N TRP A 69 6.95 -8.77 -9.89
CA TRP A 69 6.58 -7.68 -9.00
C TRP A 69 5.27 -7.01 -9.39
N PHE A 70 4.97 -6.90 -10.69
CA PHE A 70 3.65 -6.45 -11.14
C PHE A 70 2.53 -7.39 -10.68
N THR A 71 2.72 -8.70 -10.79
CA THR A 71 1.74 -9.69 -10.31
C THR A 71 1.56 -9.63 -8.79
N ALA A 72 2.64 -9.39 -8.03
CA ALA A 72 2.55 -9.15 -6.59
C ALA A 72 1.75 -7.88 -6.26
N GLY A 73 1.91 -6.82 -7.05
CA GLY A 73 1.10 -5.60 -6.95
C GLY A 73 -0.39 -5.84 -7.23
N LEU A 74 -0.71 -6.64 -8.25
CA LEU A 74 -2.09 -7.05 -8.56
C LEU A 74 -2.70 -7.92 -7.46
N ALA A 75 -1.94 -8.85 -6.87
CA ALA A 75 -2.43 -9.62 -5.73
C ALA A 75 -2.77 -8.71 -4.55
N THR A 76 -1.95 -7.68 -4.32
CA THR A 76 -2.19 -6.68 -3.26
C THR A 76 -3.48 -5.89 -3.51
N SER A 77 -3.77 -5.49 -4.75
CA SER A 77 -5.01 -4.75 -5.05
C SER A 77 -6.26 -5.60 -4.81
N ALA A 78 -6.23 -6.89 -5.15
CA ALA A 78 -7.33 -7.82 -4.87
C ALA A 78 -7.60 -7.94 -3.36
N VAL A 79 -6.54 -8.02 -2.54
CA VAL A 79 -6.63 -8.06 -1.08
C VAL A 79 -7.24 -6.77 -0.52
N CYS A 80 -6.89 -5.59 -1.06
CA CYS A 80 -7.51 -4.33 -0.67
C CYS A 80 -9.00 -4.26 -1.01
N VAL A 81 -9.40 -4.73 -2.19
CA VAL A 81 -10.82 -4.76 -2.62
C VAL A 81 -11.62 -5.68 -1.71
N LEU A 82 -11.14 -6.91 -1.47
CA LEU A 82 -11.80 -7.87 -0.57
C LEU A 82 -11.90 -7.32 0.86
N GLY A 83 -10.83 -6.70 1.37
CA GLY A 83 -10.83 -6.05 2.68
C GLY A 83 -11.86 -4.93 2.79
N GLY A 84 -12.01 -4.11 1.75
CA GLY A 84 -13.03 -3.07 1.68
C GLY A 84 -14.45 -3.65 1.69
N CYS A 85 -14.71 -4.69 0.90
CA CYS A 85 -16.01 -5.37 0.88
C CYS A 85 -16.37 -5.98 2.23
N ILE A 86 -15.43 -6.69 2.87
CA ILE A 86 -15.65 -7.29 4.19
C ILE A 86 -15.89 -6.21 5.25
N GLY A 87 -15.11 -5.12 5.23
CA GLY A 87 -15.28 -4.00 6.15
C GLY A 87 -16.64 -3.31 5.98
N ALA A 88 -17.11 -3.15 4.74
CA ALA A 88 -18.43 -2.61 4.46
C ALA A 88 -19.57 -3.50 4.97
N GLU A 89 -19.51 -4.81 4.73
CA GLU A 89 -20.49 -5.80 5.21
C GLU A 89 -20.51 -5.91 6.73
N LEU A 90 -19.33 -5.93 7.38
CA LEU A 90 -19.25 -5.97 8.84
C LEU A 90 -19.91 -4.74 9.46
N THR A 91 -19.67 -3.58 8.85
CA THR A 91 -20.29 -2.33 9.27
C THR A 91 -21.80 -2.34 9.04
N TYR A 92 -22.25 -2.90 7.92
CA TYR A 92 -23.67 -3.09 7.64
C TYR A 92 -24.35 -3.91 8.73
N MET A 93 -23.79 -5.09 9.07
CA MET A 93 -24.31 -5.95 10.15
C MET A 93 -24.33 -5.25 11.51
N VAL A 94 -23.28 -4.50 11.85
CA VAL A 94 -23.23 -3.72 13.10
C VAL A 94 -24.31 -2.65 13.11
N THR A 95 -24.49 -1.91 12.02
CA THR A 95 -25.56 -0.90 11.92
C THR A 95 -26.95 -1.55 11.98
N GLU A 96 -27.18 -2.66 11.32
CA GLU A 96 -28.49 -3.32 11.37
C GLU A 96 -28.81 -3.82 12.80
N SER A 97 -27.84 -4.41 13.49
CA SER A 97 -28.00 -4.90 14.87
C SER A 97 -28.16 -3.80 15.94
N THR A 98 -27.67 -2.58 15.67
CA THR A 98 -27.77 -1.46 16.62
C THR A 98 -29.03 -0.62 16.41
N PHE A 99 -29.68 -0.75 15.26
CA PHE A 99 -30.90 -0.02 14.92
C PHE A 99 -32.12 -0.94 14.91
N ASP A 100 -32.39 -1.64 16.03
CA ASP A 100 -33.72 -2.18 16.30
C ASP A 100 -34.58 -1.06 16.90
N TYR A 101 -34.92 -0.05 16.08
CA TYR A 101 -35.80 1.03 16.50
C TYR A 101 -37.23 0.66 16.17
N ASP A 102 -38.02 0.49 17.23
CA ASP A 102 -39.48 0.53 17.17
C ASP A 102 -39.91 1.93 16.69
N TYR A 103 -40.06 2.07 15.38
CA TYR A 103 -40.31 3.33 14.68
C TYR A 103 -41.72 3.89 14.92
N HIS A 104 -42.54 3.21 15.74
CA HIS A 104 -43.96 3.49 15.76
C HIS A 104 -44.36 4.70 16.63
N ASP A 105 -43.57 5.12 17.64
CA ASP A 105 -44.11 6.05 18.65
C ASP A 105 -43.39 7.39 18.83
N HIS A 106 -42.14 7.62 18.38
CA HIS A 106 -41.41 8.87 18.69
C HIS A 106 -40.75 9.55 17.48
N PRO A 107 -40.87 10.89 17.34
CA PRO A 107 -40.21 11.65 16.28
C PRO A 107 -38.67 11.62 16.45
N PRO A 108 -37.91 11.59 15.35
CA PRO A 108 -36.53 11.12 15.33
C PRO A 108 -35.55 12.21 15.80
N GLU A 109 -35.36 12.34 17.10
CA GLU A 109 -34.09 12.83 17.65
C GLU A 109 -33.15 11.63 17.74
N GLY A 110 -32.60 11.25 16.57
CA GLY A 110 -31.82 10.03 16.36
C GLY A 110 -30.49 10.07 17.12
N HIS A 111 -30.51 9.68 18.38
CA HIS A 111 -29.34 9.36 19.17
C HIS A 111 -29.17 7.85 19.20
N THR A 112 -27.99 7.35 18.84
CA THR A 112 -27.63 5.95 19.12
C THR A 112 -27.75 5.67 20.61
N CYS A 113 -27.92 4.41 21.01
CA CYS A 113 -27.92 3.97 22.41
C CYS A 113 -26.64 4.34 23.21
N LEU A 114 -25.61 4.88 22.55
CA LEU A 114 -24.40 5.44 23.15
C LEU A 114 -24.38 6.98 23.24
N GLY A 115 -25.46 7.67 22.88
CA GLY A 115 -25.55 9.14 22.89
C GLY A 115 -24.67 9.83 21.85
N VAL A 116 -24.03 9.06 20.96
CA VAL A 116 -23.20 9.60 19.88
C VAL A 116 -24.13 10.04 18.75
N SER A 117 -24.01 11.31 18.34
CA SER A 117 -24.64 11.84 17.13
C SER A 117 -24.28 10.91 15.97
N VAL A 118 -25.27 10.22 15.41
CA VAL A 118 -24.98 9.20 14.39
C VAL A 118 -24.41 9.94 13.18
N PRO A 119 -23.13 9.73 12.82
CA PRO A 119 -22.71 10.08 11.47
C PRO A 119 -23.65 9.36 10.50
N SER A 120 -23.99 9.99 9.37
CA SER A 120 -24.94 9.37 8.43
C SER A 120 -24.52 7.92 8.13
N VAL A 121 -25.47 6.99 7.92
CA VAL A 121 -25.16 5.57 7.63
C VAL A 121 -24.05 5.42 6.57
N THR A 122 -24.02 6.36 5.62
CA THR A 122 -22.99 6.55 4.61
C THR A 122 -21.58 6.73 5.19
N GLU A 123 -21.40 7.61 6.18
CA GLU A 123 -20.12 7.88 6.82
C GLU A 123 -19.58 6.65 7.58
N ILE A 124 -20.44 5.90 8.26
CA ILE A 124 -20.03 4.66 8.95
C ILE A 124 -19.54 3.64 7.92
N ARG A 125 -20.28 3.43 6.81
CA ARG A 125 -19.87 2.53 5.73
C ARG A 125 -18.55 2.93 5.10
N PHE A 126 -18.32 4.23 4.90
CA PHE A 126 -17.03 4.73 4.43
C PHE A 126 -15.91 4.37 5.41
N LEU A 127 -16.10 4.63 6.71
CA LEU A 127 -15.10 4.33 7.73
C LEU A 127 -14.74 2.84 7.77
N GLY A 128 -15.74 1.96 7.69
CA GLY A 128 -15.56 0.51 7.64
C GLY A 128 -14.83 0.02 6.41
N THR A 129 -15.14 0.61 5.24
CA THR A 129 -14.44 0.28 3.99
C THR A 129 -12.96 0.69 4.05
N PHE A 130 -12.68 1.89 4.60
CA PHE A 130 -11.30 2.37 4.77
C PHE A 130 -10.51 1.54 5.77
N SER A 131 -11.09 1.18 6.91
CA SER A 131 -10.41 0.38 7.94
C SER A 131 -10.12 -1.04 7.43
N GLY A 132 -11.06 -1.66 6.72
CA GLY A 132 -10.88 -2.96 6.07
C GLY A 132 -9.77 -2.93 5.01
N ALA A 133 -9.77 -1.91 4.14
CA ALA A 133 -8.73 -1.72 3.15
C ALA A 133 -7.34 -1.48 3.79
N ALA A 134 -7.27 -0.65 4.84
CA ALA A 134 -6.02 -0.36 5.54
C ALA A 134 -5.43 -1.60 6.24
N ALA A 135 -6.26 -2.39 6.92
CA ALA A 135 -5.82 -3.62 7.58
C ALA A 135 -5.27 -4.64 6.56
N CYS A 136 -5.96 -4.82 5.44
CA CYS A 136 -5.56 -5.74 4.38
C CYS A 136 -4.31 -5.27 3.62
N SER A 137 -4.15 -3.96 3.45
CA SER A 137 -2.92 -3.35 2.93
C SER A 137 -1.74 -3.69 3.83
N GLY A 138 -1.86 -3.47 5.15
CA GLY A 138 -0.81 -3.74 6.12
C GLY A 138 -0.32 -5.20 6.11
N LEU A 139 -1.25 -6.15 6.02
CA LEU A 139 -0.92 -7.58 5.92
C LEU A 139 -0.19 -7.92 4.62
N SER A 140 -0.56 -7.29 3.51
CA SER A 140 0.11 -7.48 2.22
C SER A 140 1.55 -6.95 2.24
N PHE A 141 1.76 -5.77 2.85
CA PHE A 141 3.11 -5.24 3.07
C PHE A 141 3.94 -6.15 3.96
N LEU A 142 3.36 -6.71 5.03
CA LEU A 142 4.05 -7.64 5.92
C LEU A 142 4.47 -8.92 5.17
N GLY A 143 3.57 -9.48 4.35
CA GLY A 143 3.86 -10.64 3.51
C GLY A 143 4.99 -10.38 2.50
N ILE A 144 4.95 -9.23 1.82
CA ILE A 144 5.98 -8.82 0.85
C ILE A 144 7.32 -8.52 1.55
N TYR A 145 7.29 -7.96 2.77
CA TYR A 145 8.48 -7.68 3.56
C TYR A 145 9.19 -8.98 3.98
N HIS A 146 8.43 -9.99 4.42
CA HIS A 146 8.99 -11.28 4.83
C HIS A 146 9.31 -12.22 3.67
N ALA A 147 8.76 -12.00 2.47
CA ALA A 147 9.11 -12.78 1.30
C ALA A 147 10.61 -12.61 1.01
N LYS A 148 11.45 -13.61 1.25
CA LYS A 148 12.87 -13.51 0.93
C LYS A 148 13.05 -13.39 -0.59
N PRO A 149 13.98 -12.56 -1.09
CA PRO A 149 14.26 -12.53 -2.52
C PRO A 149 14.65 -13.94 -2.95
N SER A 150 14.17 -14.37 -4.12
CA SER A 150 14.68 -15.59 -4.73
C SER A 150 16.19 -15.49 -4.79
N LYS A 151 16.89 -16.50 -4.27
CA LYS A 151 18.35 -16.55 -4.39
C LYS A 151 18.70 -16.46 -5.89
N PRO A 152 19.64 -15.61 -6.30
CA PRO A 152 20.05 -15.56 -7.69
C PRO A 152 20.60 -16.93 -8.12
N PRO A 153 20.38 -17.34 -9.39
CA PRO A 153 20.81 -18.64 -9.87
C PRO A 153 22.34 -18.79 -9.71
N PRO A 154 22.82 -19.87 -9.06
CA PRO A 154 24.23 -20.01 -8.70
C PRO A 154 25.16 -20.14 -9.91
N GLU A 155 24.62 -20.56 -11.05
CA GLU A 155 25.31 -20.69 -12.35
C GLU A 155 25.98 -19.39 -12.78
N LYS A 156 25.43 -18.22 -12.40
CA LYS A 156 25.99 -16.90 -12.73
C LYS A 156 27.33 -16.59 -12.04
N PHE A 157 27.69 -17.36 -11.01
CA PHE A 157 28.88 -17.09 -10.19
C PHE A 157 30.07 -17.98 -10.55
N ILE A 158 29.92 -18.95 -11.45
CA ILE A 158 31.01 -19.83 -11.86
C ILE A 158 32.06 -19.00 -12.64
N GLY A 159 33.29 -18.98 -12.13
CA GLY A 159 34.42 -18.27 -12.76
C GLY A 159 34.45 -16.75 -12.52
N LYS A 160 33.59 -16.20 -11.66
CA LYS A 160 33.62 -14.77 -11.29
C LYS A 160 34.49 -14.54 -10.05
N SER A 161 35.10 -13.35 -9.95
CA SER A 161 35.87 -12.97 -8.75
C SER A 161 34.94 -12.83 -7.54
N PRO A 162 35.42 -13.10 -6.31
CA PRO A 162 34.62 -12.94 -5.09
C PRO A 162 34.13 -11.49 -4.89
N GLU A 163 34.90 -10.52 -5.38
CA GLU A 163 34.53 -9.09 -5.38
C GLU A 163 33.32 -8.81 -6.27
N TYR A 164 33.28 -9.39 -7.49
CA TYR A 164 32.11 -9.31 -8.38
C TYR A 164 30.87 -9.88 -7.70
N VAL A 165 30.99 -11.06 -7.10
CA VAL A 165 29.87 -11.75 -6.43
C VAL A 165 29.31 -10.90 -5.29
N LYS A 166 30.18 -10.30 -4.47
CA LYS A 166 29.76 -9.43 -3.36
C LYS A 166 29.05 -8.16 -3.87
N SER A 167 29.61 -7.52 -4.89
CA SER A 167 29.00 -6.32 -5.50
C SER A 167 27.63 -6.65 -6.12
N TYR A 168 27.56 -7.71 -6.92
CA TYR A 168 26.32 -8.18 -7.55
C TYR A 168 25.23 -8.52 -6.52
N LEU A 169 25.56 -9.26 -5.46
CA LEU A 169 24.57 -9.62 -4.44
C LEU A 169 24.01 -8.38 -3.73
N SER A 170 24.86 -7.38 -3.45
CA SER A 170 24.41 -6.14 -2.82
C SER A 170 23.48 -5.34 -3.74
N ALA A 171 23.85 -5.19 -5.01
CA ALA A 171 23.04 -4.51 -6.03
C ALA A 171 21.71 -5.23 -6.26
N TYR A 172 21.74 -6.56 -6.40
CA TYR A 172 20.55 -7.39 -6.57
C TYR A 172 19.59 -7.25 -5.39
N THR A 173 20.09 -7.30 -4.16
CA THR A 173 19.25 -7.19 -2.95
C THR A 173 18.63 -5.81 -2.83
N SER A 174 19.40 -4.75 -3.12
CA SER A 174 18.92 -3.37 -3.14
C SER A 174 17.82 -3.17 -4.20
N LYS A 175 18.06 -3.64 -5.42
CA LYS A 175 17.10 -3.54 -6.52
C LYS A 175 15.83 -4.35 -6.25
N ALA A 176 15.98 -5.58 -5.76
CA ALA A 176 14.85 -6.41 -5.36
C ALA A 176 13.98 -5.68 -4.32
N ARG A 177 14.59 -5.05 -3.30
CA ARG A 177 13.89 -4.25 -2.28
C ARG A 177 13.12 -3.09 -2.91
N SER A 178 13.76 -2.32 -3.79
CA SER A 178 13.14 -1.19 -4.50
C SER A 178 11.92 -1.65 -5.32
N ASN A 179 12.04 -2.75 -6.05
CA ASN A 179 10.94 -3.28 -6.86
C ASN A 179 9.75 -3.76 -6.01
N ARG A 180 9.98 -4.24 -4.77
CA ARG A 180 8.88 -4.58 -3.84
C ARG A 180 8.10 -3.35 -3.41
N ILE A 181 8.81 -2.29 -3.06
CA ILE A 181 8.19 -1.05 -2.59
C ILE A 181 7.36 -0.46 -3.74
N LYS A 182 7.94 -0.39 -4.95
CA LYS A 182 7.23 0.10 -6.14
C LYS A 182 5.98 -0.71 -6.45
N SER A 183 6.06 -2.04 -6.41
CA SER A 183 4.89 -2.90 -6.67
C SER A 183 3.83 -2.80 -5.58
N ALA A 184 4.21 -2.75 -4.31
CA ALA A 184 3.28 -2.58 -3.21
C ALA A 184 2.56 -1.23 -3.28
N VAL A 185 3.28 -0.15 -3.60
CA VAL A 185 2.69 1.19 -3.81
C VAL A 185 1.73 1.17 -5.01
N ALA A 186 2.13 0.58 -6.14
CA ALA A 186 1.26 0.47 -7.32
C ALA A 186 -0.03 -0.32 -7.02
N GLY A 187 0.09 -1.43 -6.28
CA GLY A 187 -1.04 -2.24 -5.84
C GLY A 187 -1.99 -1.48 -4.91
N ALA A 188 -1.43 -0.75 -3.92
CA ALA A 188 -2.20 0.07 -3.00
C ALA A 188 -2.98 1.18 -3.72
N VAL A 189 -2.32 1.95 -4.60
CA VAL A 189 -2.96 3.02 -5.38
C VAL A 189 -4.08 2.46 -6.26
N THR A 190 -3.82 1.35 -6.94
CA THR A 190 -4.82 0.69 -7.81
C THR A 190 -6.01 0.19 -7.00
N GLY A 191 -5.77 -0.49 -5.87
CA GLY A 191 -6.83 -1.00 -4.99
C GLY A 191 -7.71 0.11 -4.43
N CYS A 192 -7.11 1.20 -3.94
CA CYS A 192 -7.85 2.38 -3.48
C CYS A 192 -8.67 3.01 -4.61
N GLY A 193 -8.10 3.14 -5.81
CA GLY A 193 -8.81 3.67 -6.98
C GLY A 193 -10.06 2.86 -7.33
N ILE A 194 -9.98 1.53 -7.29
CA ILE A 194 -11.11 0.63 -7.55
C ILE A 194 -12.21 0.82 -6.48
N VAL A 195 -11.82 0.86 -5.19
CA VAL A 195 -12.78 1.03 -4.09
C VAL A 195 -13.50 2.38 -4.20
N LEU A 196 -12.78 3.46 -4.50
CA LEU A 196 -13.38 4.77 -4.71
C LEU A 196 -14.33 4.78 -5.92
N PHE A 197 -13.92 4.16 -7.03
CA PHE A 197 -14.77 4.06 -8.22
C PHE A 197 -16.08 3.33 -7.94
N ILE A 198 -16.02 2.17 -7.27
CA ILE A 198 -17.22 1.41 -6.88
C ILE A 198 -18.08 2.25 -5.95
N GLY A 199 -17.49 2.87 -4.91
CA GLY A 199 -18.23 3.71 -3.96
C GLY A 199 -18.98 4.86 -4.64
N THR A 200 -18.39 5.49 -5.66
CA THR A 200 -19.05 6.58 -6.41
C THR A 200 -20.22 6.14 -7.28
N GLN A 201 -20.35 4.85 -7.62
CA GLN A 201 -21.49 4.35 -8.41
C GLN A 201 -22.75 4.13 -7.55
N TYR A 202 -22.59 3.98 -6.23
CA TYR A 202 -23.68 3.69 -5.29
C TYR A 202 -24.12 4.90 -4.45
N LEU A 203 -23.54 6.08 -4.68
CA LEU A 203 -23.86 7.35 -4.02
C LEU A 203 -24.65 8.28 -4.93
#